data_AF-A0AAD7D4S1-F1
#
_entry.id   AF-A0AAD7D4S1-F1
#
_cell.length_a   1.000
_cell.length_b   1.000
_cell.length_c   1.000
_cell.angle_alpha   90.00
_cell.angle_beta   90.00
_cell.angle_gamma   90.00
#
_symmetry.space_group_name_H-M   'P 1'
#
loop_
_entity.id
_entity.type
_entity.pdbx_description
1 polymer ?
#
loop_
_entity_poly.entity_id
_entity_poly.type
_entity_poly.pdbx_seq_one_letter_code
_entity_poly.pdbx_strand_id
1 'polypeptide(L)'
;MAHERQRRRKTSSKDFNRPRLDLVTYLVTVGLLPRVTQTVRNILELRRVGRPKAFAGWQVEFKAAWIDMDRTDEHRLVEKQLKWLRAPKNTKGRDEHLQLLEEEETRDPGTYLTDLENWTCSCPAYPKNRFLICKHLVREANKKLKDRPLTNLRFFLDMRRNHYPPYYSIPGVNASESEEDDEPDTNREHQTEMDVTEDLEHVPEGIASKAIEEPRAPANEGRTVESDTEELSDADDTGS
;
A
#
# COMPACT_ATOMS: atom_id res chain seq x y z
N MET A 1 -36.63 -25.26 65.85
CA MET A 1 -35.27 -25.34 66.40
C MET A 1 -34.32 -24.56 65.49
N ALA A 2 -33.50 -23.69 66.10
CA ALA A 2 -32.28 -23.03 65.62
C ALA A 2 -32.28 -22.26 64.26
N HIS A 3 -32.53 -20.94 64.33
CA HIS A 3 -32.07 -19.98 63.32
C HIS A 3 -30.59 -19.60 63.57
N GLU A 4 -29.69 -20.12 62.74
CA GLU A 4 -28.26 -19.80 62.70
C GLU A 4 -28.04 -18.36 62.20
N ARG A 5 -27.86 -17.41 63.13
CA ARG A 5 -27.56 -16.00 62.82
C ARG A 5 -26.11 -15.87 62.32
N GLN A 6 -25.92 -15.77 61.01
CA GLN A 6 -24.65 -15.36 60.39
C GLN A 6 -24.28 -13.92 60.80
N ARG A 7 -23.43 -13.81 61.82
CA ARG A 7 -22.76 -12.56 62.20
C ARG A 7 -21.71 -12.20 61.13
N ARG A 8 -22.12 -11.44 60.12
CA ARG A 8 -21.18 -10.74 59.22
C ARG A 8 -20.39 -9.73 60.05
N ARG A 9 -19.17 -10.12 60.46
CA ARG A 9 -18.19 -9.21 61.03
C ARG A 9 -17.88 -8.15 59.96
N LYS A 10 -18.37 -6.92 60.18
CA LYS A 10 -17.90 -5.73 59.45
C LYS A 10 -16.43 -5.54 59.80
N THR A 11 -15.54 -6.08 58.99
CA THR A 11 -14.12 -5.74 59.07
C THR A 11 -13.97 -4.28 58.65
N SER A 12 -13.32 -3.50 59.51
CA SER A 12 -13.07 -2.07 59.32
C SER A 12 -12.31 -1.82 58.02
N SER A 13 -12.90 -1.04 57.11
CA SER A 13 -12.35 -0.66 55.79
C SER A 13 -11.05 0.15 55.85
N LYS A 14 -10.52 0.46 57.03
CA LYS A 14 -9.35 1.34 57.19
C LYS A 14 -8.01 0.64 56.90
N ASP A 15 -7.96 -0.69 56.96
CA ASP A 15 -6.72 -1.45 56.75
C ASP A 15 -6.45 -1.78 55.26
N PHE A 16 -7.40 -1.51 54.36
CA PHE A 16 -7.23 -1.73 52.91
C PHE A 16 -6.50 -0.58 52.19
N ASN A 17 -6.18 0.52 52.89
CA ASN A 17 -5.46 1.67 52.29
C ASN A 17 -3.94 1.47 52.19
N ARG A 18 -3.42 0.32 52.59
CA ARG A 18 -2.01 -0.06 52.40
C ARG A 18 -1.97 -1.34 51.56
N PRO A 19 -2.11 -1.25 50.23
CA PRO A 19 -1.94 -2.43 49.40
C PRO A 19 -0.56 -3.02 49.70
N ARG A 20 -0.51 -4.34 49.89
CA ARG A 20 0.76 -5.04 50.13
C ARG A 20 1.68 -4.72 48.95
N LEU A 21 2.92 -4.31 49.25
CA LEU A 21 3.90 -3.91 48.22
C LEU A 21 4.01 -4.98 47.12
N ASP A 22 4.02 -6.26 47.51
CA ASP A 22 4.05 -7.40 46.59
C ASP A 22 2.90 -7.40 45.58
N LEU A 23 1.68 -7.03 46.01
CA LEU A 23 0.51 -6.97 45.14
C LEU A 23 0.64 -5.83 44.12
N VAL A 24 1.14 -4.67 44.56
CA VAL A 24 1.37 -3.53 43.65
C VAL A 24 2.44 -3.88 42.63
N THR A 25 3.56 -4.46 43.08
CA THR A 25 4.64 -4.90 42.19
C THR A 25 4.15 -5.92 41.17
N TYR A 26 3.40 -6.93 41.61
CA TYR A 26 2.80 -7.94 40.72
C TYR A 26 1.86 -7.30 39.68
N LEU A 27 0.98 -6.39 40.09
CA LEU A 27 0.08 -5.70 39.16
C LEU A 27 0.84 -4.85 38.14
N VAL A 28 1.90 -4.16 38.57
CA VAL A 28 2.73 -3.34 37.69
C VAL A 28 3.49 -4.21 36.69
N THR A 29 4.13 -5.29 37.14
CA THR A 29 4.96 -6.15 36.28
C THR A 29 4.14 -7.02 35.34
N VAL A 30 3.03 -7.59 35.82
CA VAL A 30 2.22 -8.54 35.04
C VAL A 30 1.10 -7.83 34.27
N GLY A 31 0.50 -6.79 34.84
CA GLY A 31 -0.65 -6.10 34.24
C GLY A 31 -0.25 -4.86 33.42
N LEU A 32 0.49 -3.95 34.03
CA LEU A 32 0.66 -2.59 33.48
C LEU A 32 1.85 -2.48 32.52
N LEU A 33 3.02 -3.01 32.89
CA LEU A 33 4.25 -2.92 32.10
C LEU A 33 4.13 -3.54 30.69
N PRO A 34 3.55 -4.74 30.49
CA PRO A 34 3.39 -5.30 29.16
C PRO A 34 2.53 -4.42 28.25
N ARG A 35 1.46 -3.81 28.81
CA ARG A 35 0.59 -2.92 28.06
C ARG A 35 1.29 -1.62 27.69
N VAL A 36 1.99 -0.98 28.63
CA VAL A 36 2.73 0.26 28.38
C VAL A 36 3.89 0.03 27.41
N THR A 37 4.70 -1.02 27.61
CA THR A 37 5.79 -1.36 26.68
C THR A 37 5.26 -1.66 25.28
N GLN A 38 4.09 -2.29 25.16
CA GLN A 38 3.46 -2.52 23.87
C GLN A 38 3.00 -1.21 23.21
N THR A 39 2.44 -0.28 23.97
CA THR A 39 2.06 1.05 23.48
C THR A 39 3.28 1.86 23.06
N VAL A 40 4.33 1.88 23.87
CA VAL A 40 5.59 2.58 23.55
C VAL A 40 6.23 1.97 22.31
N ARG A 41 6.29 0.62 22.19
CA ARG A 41 6.76 -0.04 20.96
C ARG A 41 5.89 0.23 19.73
N ASN A 42 4.59 0.51 19.91
CA ASN A 42 3.73 0.94 18.80
C ASN A 42 4.05 2.38 18.39
N ILE A 43 4.23 3.29 19.36
CA ILE A 43 4.52 4.71 19.12
C ILE A 43 5.90 4.88 18.49
N LEU A 44 6.90 4.15 18.98
CA LEU A 44 8.26 4.13 18.45
C LEU A 44 8.39 3.25 17.19
N GLU A 45 7.29 2.68 16.68
CA GLU A 45 7.25 1.76 15.53
C GLU A 45 8.15 0.49 15.66
N LEU A 46 8.69 0.21 16.85
CA LEU A 46 9.57 -0.93 17.14
C LEU A 46 8.88 -2.31 17.16
N ARG A 47 7.54 -2.39 17.17
CA ARG A 47 6.84 -3.69 17.29
C ARG A 47 7.07 -4.63 16.10
N ARG A 48 7.50 -4.12 14.94
CA ARG A 48 7.60 -4.90 13.70
C ARG A 48 8.99 -4.78 13.07
N VAL A 49 10.04 -5.03 13.85
CA VAL A 49 11.35 -5.32 13.27
C VAL A 49 11.21 -6.64 12.49
N GLY A 50 10.96 -6.55 11.18
CA GLY A 50 10.89 -7.70 10.26
C GLY A 50 9.60 -7.85 9.44
N ARG A 51 8.49 -7.17 9.75
CA ARG A 51 7.28 -7.18 8.90
C ARG A 51 6.94 -5.79 8.39
N PRO A 52 6.82 -5.57 7.06
CA PRO A 52 6.44 -4.27 6.53
C PRO A 52 5.10 -3.80 7.11
N LYS A 53 4.98 -2.48 7.33
CA LYS A 53 3.74 -1.83 7.74
C LYS A 53 2.68 -2.13 6.68
N ALA A 54 1.53 -2.64 7.11
CA ALA A 54 0.43 -2.88 6.19
C ALA A 54 -0.13 -1.52 5.76
N PHE A 55 -0.47 -1.38 4.48
CA PHE A 55 -1.17 -0.20 3.99
C PHE A 55 -2.52 -0.04 4.69
N ALA A 56 -2.89 1.20 4.99
CA ALA A 56 -4.26 1.52 5.33
C ALA A 56 -5.16 1.22 4.11
N GLY A 57 -6.43 0.86 4.33
CA GLY A 57 -7.34 0.52 3.23
C GLY A 57 -7.41 1.60 2.14
N TRP A 58 -7.47 2.87 2.55
CA TRP A 58 -7.46 3.99 1.61
C TRP A 58 -6.14 4.15 0.85
N GLN A 59 -4.98 3.76 1.42
CA GLN A 59 -3.69 3.81 0.73
C GLN A 59 -3.62 2.75 -0.37
N VAL A 60 -4.23 1.58 -0.16
CA VAL A 60 -4.33 0.54 -1.19
C VAL A 60 -5.16 1.05 -2.38
N GLU A 61 -6.34 1.61 -2.11
CA GLU A 61 -7.21 2.22 -3.13
C GLU A 61 -6.53 3.39 -3.84
N PHE A 62 -5.87 4.27 -3.07
CA PHE A 62 -5.14 5.42 -3.62
C PHE A 62 -3.99 4.97 -4.52
N LYS A 63 -3.20 3.97 -4.10
CA LYS A 63 -2.13 3.39 -4.91
C LYS A 63 -2.67 2.81 -6.21
N ALA A 64 -3.78 2.07 -6.15
CA ALA A 64 -4.42 1.52 -7.36
C ALA A 64 -4.86 2.64 -8.31
N ALA A 65 -5.50 3.69 -7.78
CA ALA A 65 -5.89 4.86 -8.55
C ALA A 65 -4.69 5.63 -9.12
N TRP A 66 -3.58 5.73 -8.37
CA TRP A 66 -2.34 6.35 -8.84
C TRP A 66 -1.75 5.57 -10.02
N ILE A 67 -1.62 4.24 -9.89
CA ILE A 67 -1.13 3.36 -10.96
C ILE A 67 -2.02 3.44 -12.19
N ASP A 68 -3.35 3.49 -12.01
CA ASP A 68 -4.26 3.71 -13.13
C ASP A 68 -3.99 5.05 -13.82
N MET A 69 -3.88 6.14 -13.06
CA MET A 69 -3.65 7.52 -13.54
C MET A 69 -2.29 7.74 -14.20
N ASP A 70 -1.29 6.93 -13.85
CA ASP A 70 0.04 6.97 -14.44
C ASP A 70 0.08 6.44 -15.89
N ARG A 71 -0.76 5.44 -16.21
CA ARG A 71 -0.81 4.82 -17.54
C ARG A 71 -0.91 5.87 -18.64
N THR A 72 -0.17 5.69 -19.73
CA THR A 72 -0.25 6.56 -20.91
C THR A 72 -1.66 6.56 -21.51
N ASP A 73 -2.02 7.64 -22.20
CA ASP A 73 -3.34 7.73 -22.83
C ASP A 73 -3.47 6.68 -23.94
N GLU A 74 -2.39 6.42 -24.68
CA GLU A 74 -2.27 5.33 -25.65
C GLU A 74 -2.60 3.97 -25.02
N HIS A 75 -1.99 3.64 -23.88
CA HIS A 75 -2.25 2.36 -23.20
C HIS A 75 -3.73 2.21 -22.82
N ARG A 76 -4.35 3.29 -22.32
CA ARG A 76 -5.78 3.30 -21.96
C ARG A 76 -6.67 3.17 -23.18
N LEU A 77 -6.34 3.81 -24.30
CA LEU A 77 -7.06 3.69 -25.56
C LEU A 77 -6.97 2.26 -26.09
N VAL A 78 -5.78 1.67 -26.12
CA VAL A 78 -5.56 0.27 -26.51
C VAL A 78 -6.34 -0.70 -25.62
N GLU A 79 -6.35 -0.50 -24.30
CA GLU A 79 -7.16 -1.33 -23.39
C GLU A 79 -8.67 -1.20 -23.68
N LYS A 80 -9.17 0.02 -23.91
CA LYS A 80 -10.57 0.24 -24.32
C LYS A 80 -10.87 -0.46 -25.64
N GLN A 81 -10.00 -0.33 -26.63
CA GLN A 81 -10.17 -0.94 -27.95
C GLN A 81 -10.16 -2.48 -27.84
N LEU A 82 -9.20 -3.05 -27.11
CA LEU A 82 -9.14 -4.50 -26.87
C LEU A 82 -10.37 -5.03 -26.14
N LYS A 83 -10.94 -4.26 -25.21
CA LYS A 83 -12.19 -4.63 -24.52
C LYS A 83 -13.34 -4.79 -25.51
N TRP A 84 -13.49 -3.86 -26.45
CA TRP A 84 -14.53 -3.94 -27.49
C TRP A 84 -14.24 -5.00 -28.55
N LEU A 85 -12.97 -5.22 -28.89
CA LEU A 85 -12.60 -6.26 -29.84
C LEU A 85 -12.86 -7.67 -29.30
N ARG A 86 -12.64 -7.89 -28.01
CA ARG A 86 -12.91 -9.15 -27.30
C ARG A 86 -14.40 -9.42 -27.06
N ALA A 87 -15.23 -8.39 -27.07
CA ALA A 87 -16.68 -8.58 -27.01
C ALA A 87 -17.17 -9.39 -28.23
N PRO A 88 -18.23 -10.19 -28.10
CA PRO A 88 -18.73 -10.99 -29.22
C PRO A 88 -19.18 -10.08 -30.37
N LYS A 89 -19.07 -10.55 -31.62
CA LYS A 89 -19.30 -9.74 -32.83
C LYS A 89 -20.73 -9.19 -32.94
N ASN A 90 -21.69 -9.84 -32.31
CA ASN A 90 -23.11 -9.44 -32.28
C ASN A 90 -23.42 -8.38 -31.21
N THR A 91 -22.41 -7.82 -30.53
CA THR A 91 -22.62 -6.74 -29.57
C THR A 91 -23.09 -5.48 -30.32
N LYS A 92 -24.34 -5.06 -30.09
CA LYS A 92 -24.91 -3.84 -30.67
C LYS A 92 -24.04 -2.62 -30.32
N GLY A 93 -23.72 -1.79 -31.31
CA GLY A 93 -22.95 -0.55 -31.12
C GLY A 93 -21.43 -0.75 -31.02
N ARG A 94 -20.90 -1.95 -31.30
CA ARG A 94 -19.45 -2.19 -31.33
C ARG A 94 -18.71 -1.25 -32.29
N ASP A 95 -19.20 -1.12 -33.52
CA ASP A 95 -18.55 -0.30 -34.55
C ASP A 95 -18.62 1.19 -34.23
N GLU A 96 -19.77 1.65 -33.70
CA GLU A 96 -19.95 3.02 -33.20
C GLU A 96 -18.95 3.35 -32.08
N HIS A 97 -18.74 2.42 -31.14
CA HIS A 97 -17.76 2.60 -30.07
C HIS A 97 -16.30 2.62 -30.57
N LEU A 98 -15.97 1.88 -31.62
CA LEU A 98 -14.64 1.91 -32.22
C LEU A 98 -14.39 3.25 -32.92
N GLN A 99 -15.37 3.77 -33.67
CA GLN A 99 -15.30 5.10 -34.29
C GLN A 99 -15.12 6.21 -33.24
N LEU A 100 -15.86 6.15 -32.13
CA LEU A 100 -15.70 7.11 -31.03
C LEU A 100 -14.29 7.08 -30.39
N LEU A 101 -13.62 5.92 -30.39
CA LEU A 101 -12.25 5.82 -29.89
C LEU A 101 -11.23 6.44 -30.86
N GLU A 102 -11.42 6.26 -32.16
CA GLU A 102 -10.61 6.91 -33.21
C GLU A 102 -10.79 8.45 -33.16
N GLU A 103 -12.01 8.93 -32.91
CA GLU A 103 -12.28 10.35 -32.67
C GLU A 103 -11.62 10.85 -31.36
N GLU A 104 -11.63 10.04 -30.28
CA GLU A 104 -10.96 10.39 -29.02
C GLU A 104 -9.43 10.48 -29.20
N GLU A 105 -8.84 9.62 -30.04
CA GLU A 105 -7.41 9.61 -30.36
C GLU A 105 -6.99 10.86 -31.15
N THR A 106 -7.83 11.31 -32.08
CA THR A 106 -7.55 12.51 -32.90
C THR A 106 -7.80 13.83 -32.17
N ARG A 107 -8.43 13.78 -30.98
CA ARG A 107 -8.76 14.97 -30.22
C ARG A 107 -7.52 15.53 -29.51
N ASP A 108 -7.21 16.79 -29.80
CA ASP A 108 -6.13 17.50 -29.12
C ASP A 108 -6.35 17.52 -27.59
N PRO A 109 -5.34 17.11 -26.79
CA PRO A 109 -5.43 17.18 -25.35
C PRO A 109 -5.52 18.64 -24.92
N GLY A 110 -6.60 18.99 -24.22
CA GLY A 110 -6.74 20.32 -23.64
C GLY A 110 -5.58 20.65 -22.71
N THR A 111 -5.11 21.90 -22.73
CA THR A 111 -4.13 22.40 -21.77
C THR A 111 -4.81 22.67 -20.44
N TYR A 112 -4.36 22.01 -19.38
CA TYR A 112 -4.86 22.20 -18.02
C TYR A 112 -3.77 22.81 -17.15
N LEU A 113 -4.17 23.67 -16.22
CA LEU A 113 -3.27 24.22 -15.21
C LEU A 113 -3.18 23.21 -14.07
N THR A 114 -1.97 22.81 -13.74
CA THR A 114 -1.68 21.88 -12.65
C THR A 114 -0.71 22.56 -11.69
N ASP A 115 -0.99 22.45 -10.41
CA ASP A 115 -0.19 23.00 -9.34
C ASP A 115 0.12 21.88 -8.34
N LEU A 116 1.37 21.42 -8.35
CA LEU A 116 1.85 20.36 -7.47
C LEU A 116 2.02 20.80 -6.02
N GLU A 117 2.27 22.08 -5.76
CA GLU A 117 2.47 22.60 -4.40
C GLU A 117 1.15 22.57 -3.63
N ASN A 118 0.08 23.05 -4.26
CA ASN A 118 -1.27 23.03 -3.69
C ASN A 118 -2.02 21.71 -3.95
N TRP A 119 -1.45 20.82 -4.75
CA TRP A 119 -2.06 19.56 -5.17
C TRP A 119 -3.42 19.76 -5.87
N THR A 120 -3.46 20.64 -6.86
CA THR A 120 -4.68 21.01 -7.60
C THR A 120 -4.49 20.92 -9.12
N CYS A 121 -5.58 20.66 -9.85
CA CYS A 121 -5.59 20.65 -11.31
C CYS A 121 -6.92 21.20 -11.84
N SER A 122 -6.89 22.02 -12.89
CA SER A 122 -8.09 22.61 -13.50
C SER A 122 -8.91 21.64 -14.35
N CYS A 123 -8.47 20.39 -14.51
CA CYS A 123 -9.16 19.44 -15.38
C CYS A 123 -10.51 18.98 -14.79
N PRO A 124 -11.54 18.72 -15.62
CA PRO A 124 -12.87 18.33 -15.16
C PRO A 124 -12.91 16.95 -14.50
N ALA A 125 -11.85 16.14 -14.64
CA ALA A 125 -11.73 14.84 -13.99
C ALA A 125 -11.27 14.95 -12.52
N TYR A 126 -10.57 16.01 -12.15
CA TYR A 126 -10.01 16.21 -10.80
C TYR A 126 -11.07 16.14 -9.68
N PRO A 127 -12.19 16.92 -9.73
CA PRO A 127 -13.19 16.88 -8.66
C PRO A 127 -14.03 15.60 -8.66
N LYS A 128 -13.99 14.79 -9.72
CA LYS A 128 -14.75 13.54 -9.82
C LYS A 128 -14.08 12.39 -9.09
N ASN A 129 -12.76 12.47 -8.87
CA ASN A 129 -12.02 11.44 -8.16
C ASN A 129 -12.14 11.64 -6.64
N ARG A 130 -12.48 10.58 -5.89
CA ARG A 130 -12.55 10.58 -4.41
C ARG A 130 -11.25 11.07 -3.76
N PHE A 131 -10.12 10.81 -4.40
CA PHE A 131 -8.80 11.17 -3.91
C PHE A 131 -8.29 12.51 -4.45
N LEU A 132 -9.12 13.28 -5.19
CA LEU A 132 -8.69 14.54 -5.80
C LEU A 132 -7.39 14.38 -6.59
N ILE A 133 -7.32 13.33 -7.42
CA ILE A 133 -6.20 13.07 -8.34
C ILE A 133 -6.74 12.92 -9.76
N CYS A 134 -5.91 13.29 -10.72
CA CYS A 134 -6.16 13.11 -12.14
C CYS A 134 -4.86 12.73 -12.85
N LYS A 135 -4.97 12.30 -14.12
CA LYS A 135 -3.81 11.89 -14.92
C LYS A 135 -2.73 12.99 -15.01
N HIS A 136 -3.12 14.26 -15.17
CA HIS A 136 -2.16 15.36 -15.30
C HIS A 136 -1.31 15.52 -14.04
N LEU A 137 -1.97 15.57 -12.89
CA LEU A 137 -1.34 15.75 -11.59
C LEU A 137 -0.43 14.56 -11.23
N VAL A 138 -0.89 13.33 -11.46
CA VAL A 138 -0.09 12.13 -11.20
C VAL A 138 1.14 12.05 -12.11
N ARG A 139 0.98 12.30 -13.42
CA ARG A 139 2.10 12.27 -14.37
C ARG A 139 3.12 13.37 -14.09
N GLU A 140 2.67 14.57 -13.74
CA GLU A 140 3.58 15.68 -13.39
C GLU A 140 4.32 15.40 -12.07
N ALA A 141 3.61 14.84 -11.07
CA ALA A 141 4.23 14.39 -9.83
C ALA A 141 5.27 13.28 -10.09
N ASN A 142 4.95 12.29 -10.93
CA ASN A 142 5.89 11.21 -11.29
C ASN A 142 7.11 11.75 -12.04
N LYS A 143 6.93 12.74 -12.93
CA LYS A 143 8.04 13.45 -13.58
C LYS A 143 8.94 14.15 -12.58
N LYS A 144 8.38 14.88 -11.60
CA LYS A 144 9.15 15.54 -10.53
C LYS A 144 9.86 14.52 -9.63
N LEU A 145 9.20 13.40 -9.33
CA LEU A 145 9.69 12.35 -8.45
C LEU A 145 10.57 11.30 -9.14
N LYS A 146 10.83 11.41 -10.45
CA LYS A 146 11.61 10.44 -11.24
C LYS A 146 11.06 9.01 -11.12
N ASP A 147 9.74 8.85 -11.22
CA ASP A 147 9.03 7.55 -11.17
C ASP A 147 9.23 6.72 -9.88
N ARG A 148 9.78 7.32 -8.82
CA ARG A 148 9.92 6.70 -7.49
C ARG A 148 8.61 6.11 -6.93
N PRO A 149 7.43 6.74 -7.11
CA PRO A 149 6.17 6.19 -6.58
C PRO A 149 5.83 4.80 -7.10
N LEU A 150 6.17 4.49 -8.34
CA LEU A 150 5.83 3.21 -8.98
C LEU A 150 6.69 2.07 -8.44
N THR A 151 7.96 2.37 -8.14
CA THR A 151 8.96 1.38 -7.72
C THR A 151 9.03 1.23 -6.20
N ASN A 152 8.69 2.27 -5.43
CA ASN A 152 8.92 2.30 -3.99
C ASN A 152 7.61 2.25 -3.18
N LEU A 153 7.40 1.13 -2.47
CA LEU A 153 6.25 0.97 -1.57
C LEU A 153 6.25 1.94 -0.38
N ARG A 154 7.44 2.40 0.07
CA ARG A 154 7.55 3.35 1.19
C ARG A 154 6.93 4.69 0.85
N PHE A 155 6.97 5.11 -0.42
CA PHE A 155 6.34 6.33 -0.89
C PHE A 155 4.87 6.44 -0.44
N PHE A 156 4.09 5.38 -0.65
CA PHE A 156 2.68 5.36 -0.27
C PHE A 156 2.46 5.22 1.23
N LEU A 157 3.41 4.64 1.97
CA LEU A 157 3.35 4.53 3.43
C LEU A 157 3.56 5.88 4.11
N ASP A 158 4.46 6.70 3.56
CA ASP A 158 4.84 8.00 4.11
C ASP A 158 3.87 9.11 3.70
N MET A 159 3.00 8.84 2.73
CA MET A 159 1.97 9.77 2.29
C MET A 159 0.94 10.04 3.38
N ARG A 160 0.70 11.33 3.66
CA ARG A 160 -0.30 11.79 4.63
C ARG A 160 -1.43 12.53 3.94
N ARG A 161 -2.65 12.30 4.42
CA ARG A 161 -3.86 13.01 3.97
C ARG A 161 -4.21 14.09 4.99
N ASN A 162 -4.40 15.31 4.51
CA ASN A 162 -4.78 16.47 5.29
C ASN A 162 -6.27 16.81 5.06
N HIS A 163 -6.86 17.52 6.02
CA HIS A 163 -8.22 18.06 5.90
C HIS A 163 -8.28 19.40 5.15
N TYR A 164 -7.14 20.08 5.05
CA TYR A 164 -6.98 21.37 4.41
C TYR A 164 -5.90 21.30 3.33
N PRO A 165 -5.92 22.17 2.31
CA PRO A 165 -4.87 22.26 1.32
C PRO A 165 -3.47 22.47 1.95
N PRO A 166 -2.41 21.82 1.42
CA PRO A 166 -2.46 20.77 0.41
C PRO A 166 -3.08 19.48 0.99
N TYR A 167 -4.08 18.93 0.30
CA TYR A 167 -4.85 17.76 0.78
C TYR A 167 -3.97 16.51 0.96
N TYR A 168 -2.82 16.48 0.32
CA TYR A 168 -1.82 15.44 0.45
C TYR A 168 -0.45 16.06 0.73
N SER A 169 0.24 15.51 1.72
CA SER A 169 1.66 15.79 1.96
C SER A 169 2.47 14.67 1.33
N ILE A 170 3.12 14.97 0.21
CA ILE A 170 3.87 13.99 -0.55
C ILE A 170 5.38 14.27 -0.41
N PRO A 171 6.16 13.31 0.14
CA PRO A 171 7.60 13.45 0.25
C PRO A 171 8.23 13.72 -1.12
N GLY A 172 9.06 14.76 -1.21
CA GLY A 172 9.74 15.20 -2.43
C GLY A 172 8.92 16.13 -3.35
N VAL A 173 7.61 16.29 -3.13
CA VAL A 173 6.81 17.31 -3.85
C VAL A 173 6.63 18.55 -3.01
N ASN A 174 6.16 18.38 -1.77
CA ASN A 174 5.83 19.45 -0.82
C ASN A 174 6.90 19.70 0.23
N ALA A 175 7.84 18.76 0.41
CA ALA A 175 9.02 19.04 1.19
C ALA A 175 9.80 20.08 0.36
N SER A 176 9.83 21.33 0.84
CA SER A 176 10.90 22.24 0.45
C SER A 176 12.18 21.46 0.61
N GLU A 177 13.01 21.42 -0.43
CA GLU A 177 14.39 20.97 -0.33
C GLU A 177 15.06 21.89 0.69
N SER A 178 14.83 21.65 1.98
CA SER A 178 15.77 22.05 3.01
C SER A 178 16.96 21.17 2.68
N GLU A 179 17.89 21.77 1.95
CA GLU A 179 19.23 21.29 1.64
C GLU A 179 19.86 20.77 2.94
N GLU A 180 19.57 19.53 3.30
CA GLU A 180 20.39 18.76 4.23
C GLU A 180 21.53 18.17 3.39
N ASP A 181 22.36 19.06 2.86
CA ASP A 181 23.79 18.81 2.60
C ASP A 181 24.57 18.88 3.94
N ASP A 182 24.02 18.25 4.97
CA ASP A 182 24.80 17.78 6.12
C ASP A 182 24.91 16.27 5.98
N GLU A 183 25.60 15.82 4.92
CA GLU A 183 26.35 14.57 5.00
C GLU A 183 27.14 14.66 6.32
N PRO A 184 26.84 13.83 7.33
CA PRO A 184 27.73 13.78 8.47
C PRO A 184 29.07 13.33 7.92
N ASP A 185 30.05 14.23 7.98
CA ASP A 185 31.45 13.98 7.67
C ASP A 185 31.91 12.77 8.51
N THR A 186 31.71 11.59 7.95
CA THR A 186 32.15 10.31 8.52
C THR A 186 33.65 10.12 8.32
N ASN A 187 34.34 11.14 7.81
CA ASN A 187 35.78 11.17 7.68
C ASN A 187 36.49 11.83 8.88
N ARG A 188 35.86 11.83 10.07
CA ARG A 188 36.56 12.14 11.32
C ARG A 188 37.20 10.88 11.91
N GLU A 189 38.37 10.57 11.35
CA GLU A 189 39.54 9.98 12.01
C GLU A 189 39.28 9.04 13.21
N HIS A 190 39.29 7.73 12.94
CA HIS A 190 39.87 6.76 13.87
C HIS A 190 41.00 6.01 13.16
N GLN A 191 42.11 6.72 12.96
CA GLN A 191 43.42 6.09 13.01
C GLN A 191 43.63 5.64 14.47
N THR A 192 43.25 4.41 14.76
CA THR A 192 43.90 3.64 15.81
C THR A 192 44.61 2.51 15.09
N GLU A 193 45.83 2.82 14.66
CA GLU A 193 46.84 1.81 14.35
C GLU A 193 47.05 0.98 15.62
N MET A 194 46.42 -0.18 15.68
CA MET A 194 46.88 -1.28 16.51
C MET A 194 47.35 -2.38 15.57
N ASP A 195 48.65 -2.33 15.35
CA ASP A 195 49.49 -3.39 14.86
C ASP A 195 49.30 -4.63 15.75
N VAL A 196 48.58 -5.63 15.24
CA VAL A 196 48.59 -6.99 15.77
C VAL A 196 48.85 -7.91 14.59
N THR A 197 50.12 -8.23 14.45
CA THR A 197 50.70 -9.28 13.62
C THR A 197 50.11 -10.66 13.94
N GLU A 198 50.04 -11.47 12.87
CA GLU A 198 50.24 -12.93 12.87
C GLU A 198 49.21 -13.79 13.62
N ASP A 199 48.35 -14.52 12.90
CA ASP A 199 48.72 -15.85 12.40
C ASP A 199 47.54 -16.57 11.73
N LEU A 200 47.85 -17.15 10.57
CA LEU A 200 47.43 -18.45 10.02
C LEU A 200 46.03 -18.99 10.38
N GLU A 201 45.20 -19.27 9.36
CA GLU A 201 45.02 -20.65 8.85
C GLU A 201 43.99 -20.69 7.70
N HIS A 202 44.49 -21.04 6.51
CA HIS A 202 43.96 -22.02 5.57
C HIS A 202 42.44 -22.32 5.58
N VAL A 203 41.71 -21.77 4.60
CA VAL A 203 40.35 -22.24 4.25
C VAL A 203 40.41 -22.99 2.91
N PRO A 204 40.07 -24.29 2.86
CA PRO A 204 40.11 -25.06 1.62
C PRO A 204 38.97 -24.69 0.68
N GLU A 205 39.31 -24.61 -0.61
CA GLU A 205 38.40 -24.54 -1.74
C GLU A 205 37.54 -25.80 -1.82
N GLY A 206 36.22 -25.61 -1.73
CA GLY A 206 35.23 -26.68 -1.80
C GLY A 206 33.90 -26.18 -2.33
N ILE A 207 33.90 -25.63 -3.55
CA ILE A 207 32.68 -25.26 -4.26
C ILE A 207 32.03 -26.56 -4.79
N ALA A 208 31.20 -27.19 -3.95
CA ALA A 208 30.27 -28.21 -4.38
C ALA A 208 29.01 -27.53 -4.94
N SER A 209 28.90 -27.53 -6.27
CA SER A 209 27.71 -27.14 -7.02
C SER A 209 26.51 -27.98 -6.59
N LYS A 210 25.68 -27.44 -5.68
CA LYS A 210 24.34 -27.97 -5.44
C LYS A 210 23.40 -27.44 -6.52
N ALA A 211 22.98 -28.35 -7.39
CA ALA A 211 21.89 -28.16 -8.33
C ALA A 211 20.65 -27.63 -7.57
N ILE A 212 20.22 -26.43 -7.96
CA ILE A 212 18.92 -25.89 -7.57
C ILE A 212 17.91 -26.62 -8.47
N GLU A 213 17.20 -27.59 -7.90
CA GLU A 213 16.00 -28.13 -8.52
C GLU A 213 14.95 -27.01 -8.64
N GLU A 214 14.57 -26.71 -9.88
CA GLU A 214 13.42 -25.86 -10.18
C GLU A 214 12.16 -26.44 -9.54
N PRO A 215 11.36 -25.64 -8.80
CA PRO A 215 10.06 -26.08 -8.35
C PRO A 215 9.14 -26.26 -9.56
N ARG A 216 8.84 -27.53 -9.86
CA ARG A 216 7.82 -27.96 -10.82
C ARG A 216 6.50 -27.25 -10.49
N ALA A 217 6.04 -26.40 -11.40
CA ALA A 217 4.72 -25.78 -11.32
C ALA A 217 3.64 -26.86 -11.23
N PRO A 218 2.63 -26.72 -10.35
CA PRO A 218 1.51 -27.65 -10.32
C PRO A 218 0.73 -27.56 -11.63
N ALA A 219 0.51 -28.72 -12.26
CA ALA A 219 -0.36 -28.87 -13.41
C ALA A 219 -1.76 -28.34 -13.03
N ASN A 220 -2.14 -27.22 -13.65
CA ASN A 220 -3.50 -26.71 -13.61
C ASN A 220 -4.35 -27.62 -14.50
N GLU A 221 -4.92 -28.66 -13.91
CA GLU A 221 -5.89 -29.53 -14.57
C GLU A 221 -7.12 -28.69 -14.95
N GLY A 222 -7.31 -28.59 -16.26
CA GLY A 222 -8.36 -27.80 -16.88
C GLY A 222 -9.72 -28.18 -16.34
N ARG A 223 -10.36 -27.20 -15.70
CA ARG A 223 -11.82 -27.21 -15.50
C ARG A 223 -12.45 -26.89 -16.85
N THR A 224 -12.80 -27.93 -17.60
CA THR A 224 -13.72 -27.86 -18.73
C THR A 224 -15.06 -27.33 -18.21
N VAL A 225 -15.37 -26.09 -18.56
CA VAL A 225 -16.73 -25.56 -18.43
C VAL A 225 -17.50 -26.12 -19.61
N GLU A 226 -18.32 -27.14 -19.36
CA GLU A 226 -19.36 -27.57 -20.29
C GLU A 226 -20.30 -26.38 -20.48
N SER A 227 -20.23 -25.75 -21.65
CA SER A 227 -21.20 -24.78 -22.09
C SER A 227 -22.39 -25.55 -22.65
N ASP A 228 -23.49 -25.57 -21.91
CA ASP A 228 -24.81 -25.95 -22.39
C ASP A 228 -25.19 -25.01 -23.55
N THR A 229 -25.00 -25.51 -24.76
CA THR A 229 -25.62 -24.98 -25.98
C THR A 229 -27.11 -25.29 -25.90
N GLU A 230 -27.90 -24.34 -25.40
CA GLU A 230 -29.35 -24.35 -25.62
C GLU A 230 -29.60 -24.11 -27.12
N GLU A 231 -30.02 -25.18 -27.77
CA GLU A 231 -30.52 -25.26 -29.13
C GLU A 231 -31.83 -24.46 -29.21
N LEU A 232 -31.73 -23.20 -29.62
CA LEU A 232 -32.89 -22.36 -29.91
C LEU A 232 -33.45 -22.81 -31.27
N SER A 233 -34.52 -23.59 -31.23
CA SER A 233 -35.24 -24.03 -32.42
C SER A 233 -35.98 -22.86 -33.08
N ASP A 234 -35.74 -22.74 -34.38
CA ASP A 234 -36.46 -21.89 -35.32
C ASP A 234 -37.97 -22.19 -35.29
N ALA A 235 -38.78 -21.15 -35.21
CA ALA A 235 -40.18 -21.19 -35.62
C ALA A 235 -40.38 -20.12 -36.70
N ASP A 236 -40.37 -20.59 -37.94
CA ASP A 236 -40.95 -19.90 -39.10
C ASP A 236 -42.42 -19.57 -38.81
N ASP A 237 -42.79 -18.29 -38.87
CA ASP A 237 -44.18 -17.88 -39.03
C ASP A 237 -44.29 -16.93 -40.23
N THR A 238 -44.47 -17.54 -41.40
CA THR A 238 -44.96 -16.88 -42.61
C THR A 238 -46.47 -16.65 -42.47
N GLY A 239 -46.85 -15.42 -42.12
CA GLY A 239 -48.23 -14.93 -42.15
C GLY A 239 -48.47 -13.98 -43.32
N SER A 240 -49.48 -14.32 -44.13
CA SER A 240 -49.91 -13.76 -45.42
C SER A 240 -50.18 -12.26 -45.51
#